data_AF-A0A7K6N4I1-F1
#
_entry.id   AF-A0A7K6N4I1-F1
#
_cell.length_a   1.000
_cell.length_b   1.000
_cell.length_c   1.000
_cell.angle_alpha   90.00
_cell.angle_beta   90.00
_cell.angle_gamma   90.00
#
_symmetry.space_group_name_H-M   'P 1'
#
loop_
_entity.id
_entity.type
_entity.pdbx_description
1 polymer ?
#
loop_
_entity_poly.entity_id
_entity_poly.type
_entity_poly.pdbx_seq_one_letter_code
_entity_poly.pdbx_strand_id
1 'polypeptide(L)' 'MLLLLLGIIVLHITVLVLLFVSTIVSQWLVNGGHTADLWQNCTSGNVFHCLTSSTN' A
#
# COMPACT_ATOMS: atom_id res chain seq x y z
N MET A 1 16.74 -26.99 14.56
CA MET A 1 17.50 -26.09 13.66
C MET A 1 16.90 -26.04 12.26
N LEU A 2 16.53 -27.17 11.65
CA LEU A 2 15.81 -27.21 10.37
C LEU A 2 14.46 -26.44 10.38
N LEU A 3 13.67 -26.58 11.46
CA LEU A 3 12.39 -25.87 11.62
C LEU A 3 12.56 -24.34 11.66
N LEU A 4 13.62 -23.86 12.32
CA LEU A 4 13.93 -22.44 12.37
C LEU A 4 14.32 -21.91 10.98
N LEU A 5 15.12 -22.68 10.25
CA LEU A 5 15.55 -22.33 8.90
C LEU A 5 14.36 -22.28 7.92
N LEU A 6 13.46 -23.26 7.99
CA LEU A 6 12.25 -23.28 7.18
C LEU A 6 11.34 -22.07 7.49
N GLY A 7 11.14 -21.76 8.77
CA GLY A 7 10.31 -20.62 9.19
C GLY A 7 10.85 -19.27 8.70
N ILE A 8 12.17 -19.07 8.73
CA ILE A 8 12.79 -17.83 8.24
C ILE A 8 12.58 -17.68 6.73
N ILE A 9 12.72 -18.76 5.95
CA ILE A 9 12.50 -18.71 4.49
C ILE A 9 11.05 -18.31 4.21
N VAL A 10 10.08 -18.95 4.87
CA VAL A 10 8.66 -18.61 4.70
C VAL A 10 8.40 -17.15 5.07
N LEU A 11 8.94 -16.67 6.20
CA LEU A 11 8.82 -15.27 6.61
C LEU A 11 9.34 -14.29 5.55
N HIS A 12 10.51 -14.56 4.97
CA HIS A 12 11.09 -13.71 3.93
C HIS A 12 10.20 -13.64 2.69
N ILE A 13 9.72 -14.77 2.18
CA ILE A 13 8.82 -14.79 1.02
C ILE A 13 7.55 -13.99 1.31
N THR A 14 7.01 -14.13 2.53
CA THR A 14 5.81 -13.38 2.95
C THR A 14 6.05 -11.88 2.91
N VAL A 15 7.19 -11.40 3.45
CA VAL A 15 7.57 -9.98 3.41
C VAL A 15 7.74 -9.47 1.98
N LEU A 16 8.36 -10.25 1.09
CA LEU A 16 8.51 -9.87 -0.32
C LEU A 16 7.15 -9.67 -1.01
N VAL A 17 6.18 -10.56 -0.74
CA VAL A 17 4.81 -10.46 -1.28
C VAL A 17 4.09 -9.25 -0.69
N LEU A 18 4.15 -9.04 0.62
CA LEU A 18 3.52 -7.89 1.28
C LEU A 18 4.10 -6.56 0.78
N LEU A 19 5.42 -6.51 0.54
CA LEU A 19 6.09 -5.34 -0.01
C LEU A 19 5.66 -5.07 -1.46
N PHE A 20 5.49 -6.12 -2.27
CA PHE A 20 4.97 -6.00 -3.63
C PHE A 20 3.54 -5.46 -3.66
N VAL A 21 2.65 -6.01 -2.82
CA VAL A 21 1.26 -5.53 -2.70
C VAL A 21 1.23 -4.06 -2.24
N SER A 22 2.07 -3.68 -1.28
CA SER A 22 2.16 -2.30 -0.79
C SER A 22 2.71 -1.32 -1.83
N THR A 23 3.52 -1.80 -2.77
CA THR A 23 4.07 -0.99 -3.87
C THR A 23 3.02 -0.78 -4.97
N ILE A 24 2.24 -1.82 -5.29
CA ILE A 24 1.18 -1.74 -6.31
C ILE A 24 -0.02 -0.94 -5.80
N VAL A 25 -0.46 -1.24 -4.58
CA VAL A 25 -1.57 -0.56 -3.91
C VAL A 25 -0.97 0.48 -2.97
N SER A 26 -0.37 1.52 -3.54
CA SER A 26 0.26 2.58 -2.77
C SER A 26 -0.80 3.56 -2.21
N GLN A 27 -1.72 3.05 -1.38
CA GLN A 27 -2.66 3.84 -0.58
C GLN A 27 -1.98 4.20 0.74
N TRP A 28 -1.02 5.13 0.68
CA TRP A 28 -0.14 5.46 1.82
C TRP A 28 -0.86 6.16 2.98
N LEU A 29 -2.06 6.71 2.74
CA LEU A 29 -2.84 7.39 3.75
C LEU A 29 -4.34 7.17 3.50
N VAL A 30 -4.97 6.36 4.37
CA VAL A 30 -6.43 6.25 4.47
C VAL A 30 -6.83 6.81 5.83
N ASN A 31 -6.97 8.13 5.91
CA ASN A 31 -7.48 8.79 7.11
C ASN A 31 -8.89 9.32 6.85
N GLY A 32 -9.89 8.69 7.47
CA GLY A 32 -11.21 9.27 7.76
C GLY A 32 -11.93 9.95 6.60
N GLY A 33 -11.84 9.41 5.37
CA GLY A 33 -12.46 9.99 4.18
C GLY A 33 -11.49 10.48 3.12
N HIS A 34 -10.17 10.35 3.29
CA HIS A 34 -9.19 10.70 2.26
C HIS A 34 -8.34 9.47 1.93
N THR A 35 -8.39 9.01 0.68
CA THR A 35 -7.54 7.95 0.12
C THR A 35 -6.51 8.62 -0.78
N ALA A 36 -5.28 8.76 -0.29
CA ALA A 36 -4.17 9.23 -1.09
C ALA A 36 -3.44 8.03 -1.68
N ASP A 37 -3.69 7.76 -2.97
CA ASP A 37 -2.86 6.89 -3.79
C ASP A 37 -1.62 7.67 -4.26
N LEU A 38 -0.50 6.99 -4.50
CA LEU A 38 0.79 7.60 -4.91
C LEU A 38 0.68 8.54 -6.14
N TRP A 39 -0.35 8.35 -6.97
CA TRP A 39 -0.60 9.12 -8.19
C TRP A 39 -1.84 10.01 -8.10
N GLN A 40 -2.72 9.80 -7.12
CA GLN A 40 -4.04 10.41 -7.04
C GLN A 40 -4.43 10.64 -5.59
N ASN A 41 -4.69 11.91 -5.24
CA ASN A 41 -5.27 12.25 -3.95
C ASN A 41 -6.79 12.30 -4.10
N CYS A 42 -7.48 11.30 -3.54
CA CYS A 42 -8.94 11.22 -3.59
C CYS A 42 -9.52 11.56 -2.22
N THR A 43 -10.42 12.54 -2.18
CA THR A 43 -11.17 12.91 -0.99
C THR A 43 -12.62 12.41 -1.15
N SER A 44 -13.00 11.51 -0.28
CA SER A 44 -14.34 10.94 -0.11
C SER A 44 -15.11 11.76 0.92
N GLY A 45 -15.72 12.87 0.45
CA GLY A 45 -16.73 13.65 1.17
C GLY A 45 -18.14 13.39 0.61
N ASN A 46 -19.00 14.42 0.52
CA ASN A 46 -20.33 14.32 -0.13
C ASN A 46 -20.25 14.02 -1.65
N VAL A 47 -19.09 14.23 -2.27
CA VAL A 47 -18.79 13.91 -3.68
C VAL A 47 -17.37 13.37 -3.72
N PHE A 48 -17.15 12.28 -4.48
CA PHE A 48 -15.84 11.68 -4.67
C PHE A 48 -15.02 12.54 -5.65
N HIS A 49 -14.06 13.31 -5.12
CA HIS A 49 -13.14 14.12 -5.93
C HIS A 49 -11.74 13.50 -5.91
N CYS A 50 -11.27 13.06 -7.07
CA CYS A 50 -9.89 12.62 -7.28
C CYS A 50 -9.12 13.68 -8.06
N LEU A 51 -8.00 14.12 -7.49
CA LEU A 51 -7.05 15.03 -8.11
C LEU A 51 -5.75 14.26 -8.37
N THR A 52 -5.28 14.26 -9.62
CA THR A 52 -3.98 13.68 -9.97
C THR A 52 -2.88 14.49 -9.27
N SER A 53 -2.02 13.82 -8.50
CA SER A 53 -0.88 14.46 -7.83
C SER A 53 0.29 14.68 -8.80
N SER A 54 0.00 15.26 -9.98
CA SER A 54 0.99 15.69 -10.95
C SER A 54 0.81 17.18 -11.19
N THR A 55 1.59 17.99 -10.46
CA THR A 55 2.03 19.29 -10.95
C THR A 55 3.48 19.10 -11.35
N ASN A 56 3.77 19.48 -12.60
CA ASN A 56 5.11 19.53 -13.21
C ASN A 56 6.16 20.09 -12.23
#